data_AF-A0A7Z9YAN0-F1
#
_entry.id   AF-A0A7Z9YAN0-F1
#
_cell.length_a   1.000
_cell.length_b   1.000
_cell.length_c   1.000
_cell.angle_alpha   90.00
_cell.angle_beta   90.00
_cell.angle_gamma   90.00
#
_symmetry.space_group_name_H-M   'P 1'
#
loop_
_entity.id
_entity.type
_entity.pdbx_description
1 polymer ?
#
loop_
_entity_poly.entity_id
_entity_poly.type
_entity_poly.pdbx_seq_one_letter_code
_entity_poly.pdbx_strand_id
1 'polypeptide(L)' 'MSDTQKEVQTKKEIGLLGEEIAADFLRRKGYRLLERNIRIGRGEIDLVALDGETLVFVEVKTRKGLRYGHPSES' A
#
# COMPACT_ATOMS: atom_id res chain seq x y z
N MET A 1 -36.87 -4.55 5.93
CA MET A 1 -35.79 -3.59 6.26
C MET A 1 -34.56 -4.06 5.51
N SER A 2 -34.62 -3.94 4.18
CA SER A 2 -33.98 -2.89 3.37
C SER A 2 -32.47 -3.11 3.26
N ASP A 3 -32.14 -3.99 2.31
CA ASP A 3 -30.96 -4.05 1.45
C ASP A 3 -29.78 -3.15 1.84
N THR A 4 -28.75 -3.77 2.43
CA THR A 4 -27.41 -3.18 2.48
C THR A 4 -26.85 -3.18 1.06
N GLN A 5 -26.98 -2.07 0.36
CA GLN A 5 -26.21 -1.81 -0.86
C GLN A 5 -24.73 -1.91 -0.50
N LYS A 6 -24.05 -3.00 -0.89
CA LYS A 6 -22.59 -3.06 -0.85
C LYS A 6 -22.07 -2.14 -1.93
N GLU A 7 -21.64 -0.96 -1.54
CA GLU A 7 -20.96 0.00 -2.40
C GLU A 7 -19.72 -0.69 -3.01
N VAL A 8 -19.66 -0.75 -4.34
CA VAL A 8 -18.55 -1.40 -5.05
C VAL A 8 -17.34 -0.48 -4.97
N GLN A 9 -16.47 -0.72 -3.99
CA GLN A 9 -15.23 0.03 -3.83
C GLN A 9 -14.36 -0.08 -5.10
N THR A 10 -13.92 1.07 -5.62
CA THR A 10 -13.10 1.19 -6.83
C THR A 10 -11.69 0.63 -6.62
N LYS A 11 -11.00 0.28 -7.72
CA LYS A 11 -9.59 -0.17 -7.67
C LYS A 11 -8.68 0.84 -6.97
N LYS A 12 -8.93 2.13 -7.17
CA LYS A 12 -8.14 3.21 -6.56
C LYS A 12 -8.34 3.27 -5.05
N GLU A 13 -9.59 3.21 -4.58
CA GLU A 13 -9.90 3.20 -3.14
C GLU A 13 -9.33 1.96 -2.44
N ILE A 14 -9.31 0.82 -3.12
CA ILE A 14 -8.68 -0.41 -2.61
C ILE A 14 -7.15 -0.25 -2.54
N GLY A 15 -6.54 0.41 -3.51
CA GLY A 15 -5.11 0.76 -3.50
C GLY A 15 -4.76 1.62 -2.30
N LEU A 16 -5.45 2.74 -2.14
CA LEU A 16 -5.26 3.68 -1.02
C LEU A 16 -5.43 3.01 0.34
N LEU A 17 -6.43 2.14 0.50
CA LEU A 17 -6.62 1.36 1.72
C LEU A 17 -5.44 0.43 2.00
N GLY A 18 -4.89 -0.21 0.95
CA GLY A 18 -3.70 -1.05 1.08
C GLY A 18 -2.48 -0.25 1.52
N GLU A 19 -2.27 0.94 0.96
CA GLU A 19 -1.18 1.84 1.35
C GLU A 19 -1.30 2.27 2.81
N GLU A 20 -2.51 2.57 3.28
CA GLU A 20 -2.75 2.91 4.69
C GLU A 20 -2.40 1.75 5.62
N ILE A 21 -2.89 0.54 5.29
CA ILE A 21 -2.59 -0.67 6.06
C ILE A 21 -1.08 -0.95 6.09
N ALA A 22 -0.41 -0.79 4.96
CA ALA A 22 1.03 -0.98 4.83
C ALA A 22 1.82 0.06 5.65
N ALA A 23 1.44 1.33 5.56
CA ALA A 23 2.06 2.40 6.34
C ALA A 23 1.95 2.14 7.85
N ASP A 24 0.78 1.74 8.32
CA ASP A 24 0.56 1.41 9.73
C ASP A 24 1.31 0.15 10.17
N PHE A 25 1.40 -0.85 9.31
CA PHE A 25 2.22 -2.03 9.57
C PHE A 25 3.69 -1.66 9.75
N LEU A 26 4.25 -0.84 8.85
CA LEU A 26 5.64 -0.38 8.91
C LEU A 26 5.90 0.41 10.20
N ARG A 27 5.01 1.35 10.56
CA ARG A 27 5.10 2.10 11.83
C ARG A 27 5.14 1.17 13.03
N ARG A 28 4.23 0.17 13.09
CA ARG A 28 4.21 -0.84 14.18
C ARG A 28 5.47 -1.71 14.22
N LYS A 29 6.18 -1.85 13.10
CA LYS A 29 7.46 -2.56 13.01
C LYS A 29 8.67 -1.69 13.37
N GLY A 30 8.46 -0.42 13.72
CA GLY A 30 9.53 0.50 14.12
C GLY A 30 10.06 1.37 12.99
N TYR A 31 9.48 1.26 11.79
CA TYR A 31 9.89 2.09 10.66
C TYR A 31 9.38 3.51 10.86
N ARG A 32 10.22 4.49 10.54
CA ARG A 32 9.81 5.90 10.47
C ARG A 32 9.34 6.21 9.06
N LEU A 33 8.03 6.33 8.87
CA LEU A 33 7.46 6.74 7.58
C LEU A 33 7.88 8.18 7.29
N LEU A 34 8.44 8.41 6.10
CA LEU A 34 8.88 9.73 5.63
C LEU A 34 7.84 10.39 4.74
N GLU A 35 7.34 9.67 3.75
CA GLU A 35 6.43 10.24 2.74
C GLU A 35 5.58 9.13 2.10
N ARG A 36 4.45 9.51 1.49
CA ARG A 36 3.52 8.63 0.79
C ARG A 36 3.19 9.19 -0.59
N ASN A 37 2.85 8.31 -1.55
CA ASN A 37 2.36 8.69 -2.88
C ASN A 37 3.26 9.68 -3.62
N ILE A 38 4.57 9.40 -3.62
CA ILE A 38 5.57 10.28 -4.21
C ILE A 38 5.54 10.11 -5.72
N ARG A 39 5.50 11.23 -6.45
CA ARG A 39 5.63 11.26 -7.90
C ARG A 39 6.93 11.95 -8.29
N ILE A 40 7.79 11.25 -9.01
CA ILE A 40 9.08 11.78 -9.49
C ILE A 40 9.20 11.49 -10.98
N GLY A 41 9.17 12.55 -11.79
CA GLY A 41 9.18 12.43 -13.23
C GLY A 41 7.99 11.61 -13.75
N ARG A 42 8.27 10.43 -14.31
CA ARG A 42 7.25 9.49 -14.81
C ARG A 42 6.98 8.30 -13.89
N GLY A 43 7.70 8.20 -12.76
CA GLY A 43 7.54 7.12 -11.79
C GLY A 43 6.75 7.55 -10.56
N GLU A 44 6.20 6.55 -9.87
CA GLU A 44 5.55 6.71 -8.56
C GLU A 44 6.18 5.75 -7.54
N ILE A 45 6.14 6.15 -6.27
CA ILE A 45 6.56 5.34 -5.13
C ILE A 45 5.47 5.48 -4.07
N ASP A 46 4.90 4.35 -3.65
CA ASP A 46 3.76 4.36 -2.72
C ASP A 46 4.17 4.84 -1.33
N LEU A 47 5.25 4.31 -0.76
CA LEU A 47 5.75 4.71 0.57
C LEU A 47 7.27 4.81 0.60
N VAL A 48 7.77 5.78 1.36
CA VAL A 48 9.19 5.88 1.73
C VAL A 48 9.31 5.90 3.24
N ALA A 49 10.21 5.10 3.79
CA ALA A 49 10.43 4.96 5.22
C ALA A 49 11.91 4.82 5.56
N LEU A 50 12.22 4.95 6.85
CA LEU A 50 13.53 4.60 7.42
C LEU A 50 13.40 3.42 8.36
N ASP A 51 14.31 2.47 8.21
CA ASP A 51 14.58 1.39 9.17
C ASP A 51 15.97 1.61 9.78
N GLY A 52 16.00 2.26 10.95
CA GLY A 52 17.22 2.85 11.49
C GLY A 52 17.80 3.90 10.53
N GLU A 53 18.96 3.60 9.95
CA GLU A 53 19.66 4.45 8.97
C GLU A 53 19.36 4.05 7.51
N THR A 54 18.61 2.97 7.29
CA THR A 54 18.33 2.44 5.95
C THR A 54 17.11 3.14 5.35
N LEU A 55 17.27 3.78 4.20
CA LEU A 55 16.17 4.32 3.40
C LEU A 55 15.49 3.20 2.61
N VAL A 56 14.19 3.02 2.83
CA VAL A 56 13.38 1.92 2.27
C VAL A 56 12.28 2.50 1.39
N PHE A 57 12.24 2.05 0.14
CA PHE A 57 11.18 2.33 -0.82
C PHE A 57 10.23 1.12 -0.87
N VAL A 58 8.92 1.36 -0.76
CA VAL A 58 7.93 0.29 -0.66
C VAL A 58 6.86 0.49 -1.72
N GLU A 59 6.67 -0.55 -2.53
CA GLU A 59 5.57 -0.71 -3.49
C GLU A 59 4.48 -1.56 -2.84
N VAL A 60 3.23 -1.08 -2.88
CA VAL A 60 2.08 -1.69 -2.22
C VAL A 60 1.13 -2.29 -3.26
N LYS A 61 1.07 -3.61 -3.30
CA LYS A 61 0.15 -4.35 -4.18
C LYS A 61 -1.06 -4.89 -3.42
N THR A 62 -2.21 -4.22 -3.54
CA THR A 62 -3.48 -4.72 -2.97
C THR A 62 -4.15 -5.74 -3.87
N ARG A 63 -4.54 -6.91 -3.32
CA ARG A 63 -5.20 -7.99 -4.07
C ARG A 63 -6.47 -8.46 -3.37
N LYS A 64 -7.55 -8.67 -4.13
CA LYS A 64 -8.80 -9.30 -3.67
C LYS A 64 -8.77 -10.81 -3.99
N GLY A 65 -8.10 -11.60 -3.16
CA GLY A 65 -8.01 -13.07 -3.28
C GLY A 65 -6.58 -13.61 -3.41
N LEU A 66 -6.41 -14.91 -3.12
CA LEU A 66 -5.11 -15.62 -3.06
C LEU A 66 -4.64 -16.22 -4.39
N ARG A 67 -5.43 -16.11 -5.47
CA ARG A 67 -5.03 -16.62 -6.78
C ARG A 67 -4.07 -15.62 -7.42
N TYR A 68 -2.76 -15.84 -7.25
CA TYR A 68 -1.63 -15.64 -8.17
C TYR A 68 -0.31 -15.59 -7.37
N GLY A 69 0.78 -16.01 -8.03
CA GLY A 69 2.08 -16.39 -7.47
C GLY A 69 2.85 -15.35 -6.65
N HIS A 70 4.03 -15.75 -6.20
CA HIS A 70 4.85 -15.01 -5.23
C HIS A 70 5.13 -13.57 -5.72
N PRO A 71 5.27 -12.57 -4.81
CA PRO A 71 5.54 -11.18 -5.17
C PRO A 71 6.77 -10.95 -6.07
N SER A 72 7.67 -11.93 -6.16
CA SER A 72 8.86 -11.94 -7.01
C SER A 72 8.58 -12.22 -8.49
N GLU A 73 7.34 -12.50 -8.90
CA GLU A 73 6.98 -12.88 -10.27
C GLU A 73 6.24 -11.77 -11.04
N SER A 74 6.47 -10.49 -10.75
CA SER A 74 5.80 -9.38 -11.46
C SER A 74 6.63 -8.12 -11.57
#